data_AF-A0A1Q3J452-F1
#
_entry.id   AF-A0A1Q3J452-F1
#
_cell.length_a   1.000
_cell.length_b   1.000
_cell.length_c   1.000
_cell.angle_alpha   90.00
_cell.angle_beta   90.00
_cell.angle_gamma   90.00
#
_symmetry.space_group_name_H-M   'P 1'
#
loop_
_entity.id
_entity.type
_entity.pdbx_description
1 polymer ?
#
loop_
_entity_poly.entity_id
_entity_poly.type
_entity_poly.pdbx_seq_one_letter_code
_entity_poly.pdbx_strand_id
1 'polypeptide(L)'
;MGGCTTPSDTPPPAIDLPASRIGHAGDHASPPPPAVRPVKRPRPASAARPKAVTLDPDRLIGLGPEAVRALLGPPAQVRDGDLSREWIYTARDCSFRVIFYPNLNAAAFRVLKYGGSNRDGDVLDVSDVCIRHILNMSQSASTAARKNDAAGNRRGARPGDGGGR
;
A
#
# COMPACT_ATOMS: atom_id res chain seq x y z
N MET A 1 50.17 -36.93 7.28
CA MET A 1 50.22 -36.98 8.75
C MET A 1 50.41 -35.57 9.29
N GLY A 2 49.69 -35.22 10.35
CA GLY A 2 49.67 -33.91 11.02
C GLY A 2 48.39 -33.15 10.71
N GLY A 3 47.48 -32.82 11.64
CA GLY A 3 47.50 -32.88 13.10
C GLY A 3 46.65 -31.68 13.61
N CYS A 4 45.67 -31.96 14.47
CA CYS A 4 44.56 -31.10 14.89
C CYS A 4 44.96 -29.85 15.69
N THR A 5 44.06 -28.85 15.79
CA THR A 5 43.35 -28.47 17.04
C THR A 5 42.69 -27.08 16.92
N THR A 6 41.39 -27.02 17.23
CA THR A 6 40.59 -25.82 17.51
C THR A 6 40.71 -25.41 18.98
N PRO A 7 40.56 -24.11 19.29
CA PRO A 7 40.01 -23.70 20.59
C PRO A 7 38.65 -23.00 20.49
N SER A 8 37.75 -23.40 21.38
CA SER A 8 36.51 -22.71 21.80
C SER A 8 36.81 -21.35 22.43
N ASP A 9 35.95 -20.37 22.18
CA ASP A 9 35.83 -19.12 22.97
C ASP A 9 34.35 -18.67 22.93
N THR A 10 33.50 -19.25 23.78
CA THR A 10 32.99 -18.76 25.09
C THR A 10 32.18 -17.45 25.01
N PRO A 11 30.87 -17.46 25.36
CA PRO A 11 30.01 -16.28 25.31
C PRO A 11 30.26 -15.33 26.50
N PRO A 12 30.10 -13.99 26.31
CA PRO A 12 30.17 -13.05 27.42
C PRO A 12 28.90 -13.11 28.32
N PRO A 13 29.05 -12.77 29.62
CA PRO A 13 28.04 -12.99 30.67
C PRO A 13 26.86 -12.01 30.65
N ALA A 14 25.72 -12.49 31.14
CA ALA A 14 24.54 -11.68 31.46
C ALA A 14 24.83 -10.73 32.62
N ILE A 15 24.44 -9.46 32.48
CA ILE A 15 24.57 -8.45 33.53
C ILE A 15 23.36 -8.53 34.47
N ASP A 16 23.68 -8.71 35.75
CA ASP A 16 22.79 -8.89 36.89
C ASP A 16 22.17 -7.56 37.37
N LEU A 17 20.89 -7.64 37.77
CA LEU A 17 20.08 -6.52 38.27
C LEU A 17 20.53 -6.07 39.67
N PRO A 18 20.63 -4.77 39.96
CA PRO A 18 20.73 -4.32 41.35
C PRO A 18 19.36 -4.35 42.04
N ALA A 19 19.23 -5.25 43.03
CA ALA A 19 18.25 -5.13 44.10
C ALA A 19 18.67 -4.00 45.06
N SER A 20 17.79 -3.03 45.32
CA SER A 20 17.96 -2.13 46.46
C SER A 20 16.66 -1.74 47.15
N ARG A 21 16.48 -2.46 48.27
CA ARG A 21 16.13 -2.03 49.63
C ARG A 21 14.80 -1.28 49.88
N ILE A 22 13.99 -2.02 50.62
CA ILE A 22 12.78 -1.70 51.36
C ILE A 22 13.01 -0.51 52.32
N GLY A 23 12.11 0.48 52.27
CA GLY A 23 11.91 1.52 53.28
C GLY A 23 10.45 1.54 53.72
N HIS A 24 10.21 1.53 55.03
CA HIS A 24 8.92 1.40 55.70
C HIS A 24 8.18 2.74 55.89
N ALA A 25 6.87 2.59 56.10
CA ALA A 25 5.95 3.39 56.90
C ALA A 25 5.34 4.68 56.30
N GLY A 26 4.01 4.70 56.27
CA GLY A 26 3.21 5.90 56.06
C GLY A 26 1.78 5.59 55.63
N ASP A 27 0.94 5.21 56.58
CA ASP A 27 -0.52 5.26 56.48
C ASP A 27 -1.00 6.57 55.82
N HIS A 28 -1.73 6.47 54.72
CA HIS A 28 -2.76 7.46 54.43
C HIS A 28 -3.89 6.82 53.62
N ALA A 29 -5.05 6.72 54.28
CA ALA A 29 -6.29 6.23 53.71
C ALA A 29 -6.88 7.22 52.68
N SER A 30 -7.74 6.67 51.80
CA SER A 30 -8.81 7.33 51.00
C SER A 30 -8.53 7.54 49.50
N PRO A 31 -9.52 7.50 48.57
CA PRO A 31 -10.90 6.94 48.57
C PRO A 31 -11.06 5.83 47.48
N PRO A 32 -12.22 5.14 47.34
CA PRO A 32 -12.44 4.19 46.25
C PRO A 32 -12.39 4.86 44.87
N PRO A 33 -11.81 4.21 43.84
CA PRO A 33 -11.80 4.74 42.48
C PRO A 33 -13.22 4.81 41.91
N PRO A 34 -13.57 5.87 41.16
CA PRO A 34 -14.86 5.96 40.48
C PRO A 34 -14.98 4.83 39.45
N ALA A 35 -16.13 4.17 39.45
CA ALA A 35 -16.49 3.15 38.47
C ALA A 35 -16.24 3.67 37.04
N VAL A 36 -15.29 3.05 36.34
CA VAL A 36 -15.01 3.32 34.93
C VAL A 36 -16.23 2.85 34.14
N ARG A 37 -17.10 3.80 33.78
CA ARG A 37 -18.23 3.57 32.88
C ARG A 37 -17.65 2.98 31.57
N PRO A 38 -18.21 1.89 31.02
CA PRO A 38 -17.73 1.35 29.76
C PRO A 38 -17.91 2.42 28.69
N VAL A 39 -16.80 2.98 28.21
CA VAL A 39 -16.82 3.88 27.05
C VAL A 39 -17.30 3.03 25.88
N LYS A 40 -18.55 3.24 25.46
CA LYS A 40 -19.09 2.65 24.23
C LYS A 40 -18.15 3.02 23.10
N ARG A 41 -17.35 2.06 22.66
CA ARG A 41 -16.46 2.17 21.51
C ARG A 41 -17.31 2.66 20.34
N PRO A 42 -17.02 3.82 19.72
CA PRO A 42 -17.78 4.27 18.56
C PRO A 42 -17.67 3.19 17.48
N ARG A 43 -18.82 2.62 17.09
CA ARG A 43 -18.93 1.75 15.93
C ARG A 43 -18.38 2.55 14.73
N PRO A 44 -17.36 2.06 13.99
CA PRO A 44 -16.89 2.79 12.83
C PRO A 44 -18.08 2.98 11.89
N ALA A 45 -18.41 4.24 11.63
CA ALA A 45 -19.42 4.59 10.65
C ALA A 45 -19.03 3.92 9.34
N SER A 46 -19.95 3.12 8.78
CA SER A 46 -19.81 2.54 7.46
C SER A 46 -19.40 3.64 6.50
N ALA A 47 -18.13 3.66 6.09
CA ALA A 47 -17.65 4.55 5.08
C ALA A 47 -18.54 4.32 3.85
N ALA A 48 -19.24 5.37 3.41
CA ALA A 48 -20.02 5.32 2.19
C ALA A 48 -19.16 4.68 1.10
N ARG A 49 -19.67 3.60 0.48
CA ARG A 49 -18.97 2.96 -0.64
C ARG A 49 -18.73 4.05 -1.68
N PRO A 50 -17.48 4.29 -2.12
CA PRO A 50 -17.24 5.19 -3.22
C PRO A 50 -18.14 4.76 -4.38
N LYS A 51 -18.89 5.71 -4.96
CA LYS A 51 -19.61 5.44 -6.20
C LYS A 51 -18.57 4.90 -7.18
N ALA A 52 -18.81 3.72 -7.72
CA ALA A 52 -17.94 3.13 -8.73
C ALA A 52 -18.02 4.02 -9.96
N VAL A 53 -17.14 5.01 -10.05
CA VAL A 53 -16.91 5.76 -11.27
C VAL A 53 -16.35 4.72 -12.24
N THR A 54 -17.03 4.46 -13.34
CA THR A 54 -16.47 3.60 -14.39
C THR A 54 -15.32 4.37 -15.04
N LEU A 55 -14.11 3.78 -15.07
CA LEU A 55 -12.96 4.40 -15.73
C LEU A 55 -13.22 4.33 -17.22
N ASP A 56 -13.16 5.48 -17.86
CA ASP A 56 -13.08 5.54 -19.31
C ASP A 56 -11.63 5.28 -19.75
N PRO A 57 -11.37 4.30 -20.63
CA PRO A 57 -10.03 3.87 -21.01
C PRO A 57 -9.31 4.91 -21.88
N ASP A 58 -10.02 5.77 -22.61
CA ASP A 58 -9.39 6.84 -23.40
C ASP A 58 -8.68 7.87 -22.52
N ARG A 59 -9.11 7.99 -21.25
CA ARG A 59 -8.43 8.85 -20.27
C ARG A 59 -7.01 8.37 -19.92
N LEU A 60 -6.63 7.16 -20.32
CA LEU A 60 -5.28 6.63 -20.10
C LEU A 60 -4.28 7.18 -21.13
N ILE A 61 -4.75 7.58 -22.32
CA ILE A 61 -3.87 8.05 -23.40
C ILE A 61 -3.08 9.28 -22.95
N GLY A 62 -1.77 9.26 -23.19
CA GLY A 62 -0.86 10.34 -22.79
C GLY A 62 -0.51 10.35 -21.30
N LEU A 63 -1.07 9.47 -20.47
CA LEU A 63 -0.64 9.32 -19.08
C LEU A 63 0.71 8.60 -18.97
N GLY A 64 1.46 8.92 -17.92
CA GLY A 64 2.68 8.20 -17.57
C GLY A 64 2.39 6.99 -16.65
N PRO A 65 3.37 6.09 -16.45
CA PRO A 65 3.21 4.89 -15.63
C PRO A 65 2.67 5.14 -14.23
N GLU A 66 3.18 6.15 -13.53
CA GLU A 66 2.73 6.50 -12.17
C GLU A 66 1.26 6.94 -12.15
N ALA A 67 0.83 7.76 -13.11
CA ALA A 67 -0.54 8.21 -13.22
C ALA A 67 -1.49 7.04 -13.56
N VAL A 68 -1.08 6.15 -14.45
CA VAL A 68 -1.85 4.93 -14.78
C VAL A 68 -1.95 4.02 -13.56
N ARG A 69 -0.85 3.80 -12.83
CA ARG A 69 -0.83 3.02 -11.58
C ARG A 69 -1.73 3.63 -10.52
N ALA A 70 -1.83 4.96 -10.47
CA ALA A 70 -2.72 5.63 -9.53
C ALA A 70 -4.21 5.47 -9.88
N LEU A 71 -4.55 5.12 -11.13
CA LEU A 71 -5.93 4.95 -11.61
C LEU A 71 -6.36 3.48 -11.66
N LEU A 72 -5.50 2.61 -12.19
CA LEU A 72 -5.75 1.17 -12.37
C LEU A 72 -5.08 0.31 -11.29
N GLY A 73 -4.19 0.87 -10.50
CA GLY A 73 -3.43 0.11 -9.53
C GLY A 73 -2.27 -0.65 -10.19
N PRO A 74 -1.62 -1.54 -9.43
CA PRO A 74 -0.51 -2.32 -9.93
C PRO A 74 -0.98 -3.30 -11.02
N PRO A 75 -0.24 -3.45 -12.13
CA PRO A 75 -0.53 -4.46 -13.14
C PRO A 75 -0.24 -5.87 -12.63
N ALA A 76 -0.88 -6.86 -13.24
CA ALA A 76 -0.61 -8.28 -12.96
C ALA A 76 0.73 -8.71 -13.58
N GLN A 77 1.07 -8.17 -14.76
CA GLN A 77 2.35 -8.42 -15.42
C GLN A 77 2.88 -7.14 -16.07
N VAL A 78 4.20 -7.00 -16.08
CA VAL A 78 4.92 -5.98 -16.84
C VAL A 78 5.82 -6.70 -17.84
N ARG A 79 5.81 -6.25 -19.09
CA ARG A 79 6.70 -6.71 -20.15
C ARG A 79 7.44 -5.51 -20.72
N ASP A 80 8.75 -5.51 -20.58
CA ASP A 80 9.62 -4.49 -21.17
C ASP A 80 10.11 -4.99 -22.52
N GLY A 81 9.93 -4.19 -23.55
CA GLY A 81 10.50 -4.39 -24.89
C GLY A 81 11.41 -3.22 -25.26
N ASP A 82 12.04 -3.29 -26.44
CA ASP A 82 13.10 -2.35 -26.84
C ASP A 82 12.62 -0.89 -26.90
N LEU A 83 11.40 -0.65 -27.39
CA LEU A 83 10.81 0.68 -27.56
C LEU A 83 9.46 0.83 -26.85
N SER A 84 9.07 -0.14 -26.02
CA SER A 84 7.79 -0.10 -25.35
C SER A 84 7.80 -0.83 -24.04
N ARG A 85 6.87 -0.46 -23.16
CA ARG A 85 6.56 -1.19 -21.94
C ARG A 85 5.09 -1.55 -21.97
N GLU A 86 4.76 -2.81 -21.80
CA GLU A 86 3.39 -3.30 -21.77
C GLU A 86 3.03 -3.70 -20.34
N TRP A 87 1.90 -3.19 -19.85
CA TRP A 87 1.29 -3.57 -18.59
C TRP A 87 0.04 -4.37 -18.86
N ILE A 88 -0.07 -5.53 -18.22
CA ILE A 88 -1.17 -6.46 -18.41
C ILE A 88 -1.94 -6.58 -17.10
N TYR A 89 -3.24 -6.36 -17.18
CA TYR A 89 -4.21 -6.56 -16.12
C TYR A 89 -5.06 -7.76 -16.48
N THR A 90 -5.06 -8.79 -15.65
CA THR A 90 -5.75 -10.05 -15.94
C THR A 90 -7.01 -10.21 -15.09
N ALA A 91 -8.07 -10.73 -15.70
CA ALA A 91 -9.21 -11.33 -15.01
C ALA A 91 -9.27 -12.82 -15.36
N ARG A 92 -10.34 -13.52 -14.95
CA ARG A 92 -10.48 -14.96 -15.20
C ARG A 92 -10.43 -15.30 -16.69
N ASP A 93 -11.11 -14.52 -17.53
CA ASP A 93 -11.39 -14.90 -18.93
C ASP A 93 -10.93 -13.85 -19.96
N CYS A 94 -10.33 -12.74 -19.50
CA CYS A 94 -9.80 -11.70 -20.37
C CYS A 94 -8.62 -10.98 -19.74
N SER A 95 -7.92 -10.21 -20.56
CA SER A 95 -6.81 -9.34 -20.17
C SER A 95 -6.99 -7.96 -20.79
N PHE A 96 -6.63 -6.93 -20.03
CA PHE A 96 -6.54 -5.55 -20.50
C PHE A 96 -5.08 -5.13 -20.52
N ARG A 97 -4.62 -4.60 -21.65
CA ARG A 97 -3.22 -4.25 -21.88
C ARG A 97 -3.08 -2.74 -22.07
N VAL A 98 -2.06 -2.17 -21.47
CA VAL A 98 -1.68 -0.76 -21.60
C VAL A 98 -0.25 -0.71 -22.10
N ILE A 99 -0.04 -0.09 -23.26
CA ILE A 99 1.25 -0.04 -23.93
C ILE A 99 1.79 1.38 -23.87
N PHE A 100 2.94 1.51 -23.22
CA PHE A 100 3.67 2.74 -23.06
C PHE A 100 4.78 2.82 -24.11
N TYR A 101 4.91 3.98 -24.74
CA TYR A 101 6.00 4.29 -25.65
C TYR A 101 6.79 5.50 -25.13
N PRO A 102 8.09 5.60 -25.44
CA PRO A 102 8.88 6.77 -25.11
C PRO A 102 8.33 7.99 -25.87
N ASN A 103 8.06 9.06 -25.14
CA ASN A 103 7.75 10.36 -25.72
C ASN A 103 9.07 11.14 -25.88
N LEU A 104 9.47 11.36 -27.13
CA LEU A 104 10.73 12.02 -27.49
C LEU A 104 10.81 13.47 -27.00
N ASN A 105 9.66 14.14 -26.84
CA ASN A 105 9.60 15.53 -26.40
C ASN A 105 9.75 15.66 -24.87
N ALA A 106 9.41 14.61 -24.11
CA ALA A 106 9.32 14.64 -22.66
C ALA A 106 10.30 13.69 -21.96
N ALA A 107 11.14 12.96 -22.72
CA ALA A 107 12.06 11.92 -22.22
C ALA A 107 11.39 10.94 -21.22
N ALA A 108 10.11 10.63 -21.44
CA ALA A 108 9.29 9.85 -20.50
C ALA A 108 8.34 8.91 -21.24
N PHE A 109 8.03 7.77 -20.65
CA PHE A 109 7.04 6.83 -21.17
C PHE A 109 5.62 7.36 -21.02
N ARG A 110 4.83 7.30 -22.10
CA ARG A 110 3.42 7.68 -22.12
C ARG A 110 2.58 6.58 -22.78
N VAL A 111 1.35 6.40 -22.31
CA VAL A 111 0.41 5.48 -22.97
C VAL A 111 0.09 6.01 -24.36
N LEU A 112 0.25 5.15 -25.36
CA LEU A 112 -0.16 5.44 -26.73
C LEU A 112 -1.28 4.53 -27.19
N LYS A 113 -1.36 3.33 -26.61
CA LYS A 113 -2.32 2.30 -26.99
C LYS A 113 -2.76 1.50 -25.78
N TYR A 114 -4.01 1.06 -25.81
CA TYR A 114 -4.56 0.07 -24.90
C TYR A 114 -5.44 -0.91 -25.69
N GLY A 115 -5.81 -2.03 -25.08
CA GLY A 115 -6.71 -2.99 -25.71
C GLY A 115 -7.12 -4.14 -24.80
N GLY A 116 -8.24 -4.78 -25.13
CA GLY A 116 -8.74 -5.98 -24.47
C GLY A 116 -8.44 -7.23 -25.29
N SER A 117 -8.28 -8.37 -24.62
CA SER A 117 -8.24 -9.67 -25.26
C SER A 117 -8.85 -10.76 -24.39
N ASN A 118 -9.43 -11.80 -24.98
CA ASN A 118 -9.88 -12.97 -24.23
C ASN A 118 -8.69 -13.85 -23.79
N ARG A 119 -8.98 -15.02 -23.20
CA ARG A 119 -7.96 -16.01 -22.82
C ARG A 119 -7.23 -16.61 -24.02
N ASP A 120 -7.93 -16.79 -25.14
CA ASP A 120 -7.41 -17.40 -26.37
C ASP A 120 -6.52 -16.44 -27.18
N GLY A 121 -6.57 -15.14 -26.86
CA GLY A 121 -5.78 -14.09 -27.47
C GLY A 121 -6.53 -13.23 -28.50
N ASP A 122 -7.80 -13.53 -28.76
CA ASP A 122 -8.65 -12.72 -29.64
C ASP A 122 -8.86 -11.33 -29.05
N VAL A 123 -8.86 -10.32 -29.92
CA VAL A 123 -9.08 -8.94 -29.53
C VAL A 123 -10.54 -8.75 -29.10
N LEU A 124 -10.72 -8.19 -27.90
CA LEU A 124 -12.03 -7.80 -27.39
C LEU A 124 -12.19 -6.29 -27.51
N ASP A 125 -13.41 -5.85 -27.80
CA ASP A 125 -13.76 -4.45 -27.67
C ASP A 125 -13.62 -4.01 -26.21
N VAL A 126 -13.23 -2.75 -25.99
CA VAL A 126 -12.97 -2.26 -24.63
C VAL A 126 -14.27 -2.02 -23.86
N SER A 127 -15.41 -1.95 -24.55
CA SER A 127 -16.75 -1.96 -23.97
C SER A 127 -17.21 -3.34 -23.53
N ASP A 128 -16.47 -4.41 -23.86
CA ASP A 128 -16.79 -5.78 -23.45
C ASP A 128 -16.94 -5.85 -21.93
N VAL A 129 -17.90 -6.67 -21.48
CA VAL A 129 -18.26 -6.80 -20.06
C VAL A 129 -17.06 -7.23 -19.22
N CYS A 130 -16.23 -8.12 -19.75
CA CYS A 130 -15.04 -8.60 -19.05
C CYS A 130 -13.99 -7.49 -18.88
N ILE A 131 -13.77 -6.68 -19.91
CA ILE A 131 -12.83 -5.56 -19.85
C ILE A 131 -13.32 -4.49 -18.88
N ARG A 132 -14.61 -4.13 -18.94
CA ARG A 132 -15.22 -3.18 -17.99
C ARG A 132 -15.14 -3.66 -16.56
N HIS A 133 -15.21 -4.97 -16.33
CA HIS A 133 -15.03 -5.56 -15.01
C HIS A 133 -13.61 -5.31 -14.48
N ILE A 134 -12.57 -5.51 -15.30
CA ILE A 134 -11.18 -5.20 -14.93
C ILE A 134 -11.04 -3.72 -14.55
N LEU A 135 -11.55 -2.81 -15.38
CA LEU A 135 -11.45 -1.35 -15.18
C LEU A 135 -12.18 -0.86 -13.91
N ASN A 136 -13.23 -1.55 -13.47
CA ASN A 136 -13.95 -1.22 -12.25
C ASN A 136 -13.24 -1.77 -10.99
N MET A 137 -12.68 -2.99 -11.07
CA MET A 137 -11.94 -3.60 -9.96
C MET A 137 -10.63 -2.84 -9.68
N SER A 138 -9.92 -2.47 -10.74
CA SER A 138 -8.65 -1.75 -10.71
C SER A 138 -8.75 -0.40 -9.98
N GLN A 139 -9.82 0.35 -10.22
CA GLN A 139 -10.10 1.61 -9.52
C GLN A 139 -10.46 1.41 -8.05
N SER A 140 -11.20 0.34 -7.74
CA SER A 140 -11.57 0.02 -6.36
C SER A 140 -10.31 -0.25 -5.52
N ALA A 141 -9.36 -1.01 -6.09
CA ALA A 141 -8.05 -1.26 -5.48
C ALA A 141 -7.23 0.03 -5.34
N SER A 142 -7.19 0.87 -6.38
CA SER A 142 -6.46 2.14 -6.38
C SER A 142 -6.98 3.13 -5.33
N THR A 143 -8.30 3.20 -5.18
CA THR A 143 -8.96 4.08 -4.20
C THR A 143 -8.69 3.59 -2.77
N ALA A 144 -8.71 2.27 -2.56
CA ALA A 144 -8.38 1.67 -1.26
C ALA A 144 -6.92 1.96 -0.87
N ALA A 145 -5.97 1.85 -1.81
CA ALA A 145 -4.57 2.19 -1.58
C ALA A 145 -4.42 3.66 -1.15
N ARG A 146 -4.98 4.60 -1.91
CA ARG A 146 -4.94 6.04 -1.57
C ARG A 146 -5.53 6.35 -0.20
N LYS A 147 -6.62 5.67 0.19
CA LYS A 147 -7.25 5.87 1.50
C LYS A 147 -6.32 5.41 2.64
N ASN A 148 -5.56 4.34 2.44
CA ASN A 148 -4.61 3.82 3.42
C ASN A 148 -3.41 4.78 3.59
N ASP A 149 -2.91 5.37 2.50
CA ASP A 149 -1.85 6.39 2.55
C ASP A 149 -2.30 7.66 3.29
N ALA A 150 -3.53 8.13 3.02
CA ALA A 150 -4.11 9.29 3.70
C ALA A 150 -4.33 9.07 5.21
N ALA A 151 -4.57 7.82 5.64
CA ALA A 151 -4.68 7.46 7.05
C ALA A 151 -3.30 7.36 7.74
N GLY A 152 -2.26 6.96 7.01
CA GLY A 152 -0.88 6.88 7.52
C GLY A 152 -0.26 8.25 7.79
N ASN A 153 -0.53 9.25 6.94
CA ASN A 153 0.09 10.58 7.01
C ASN A 153 -0.39 11.44 8.21
N ARG A 154 -1.48 11.08 8.90
CA ARG A 154 -1.96 11.86 10.06
C ARG A 154 -1.27 11.56 11.39
N ARG A 155 -0.30 10.63 11.44
CA ARG A 155 0.42 10.29 12.68
C ARG A 155 1.74 11.06 12.89
N GLY A 156 2.04 12.05 12.05
CA GLY A 156 3.31 12.80 12.09
C GLY A 156 3.25 14.24 12.62
N ALA A 157 2.08 14.78 12.97
CA ALA A 157 1.97 16.14 13.50
C ALA A 157 2.30 16.16 15.01
N ARG A 158 3.59 16.18 15.35
CA ARG A 158 4.08 16.59 16.67
C ARG A 158 3.99 18.11 16.74
N PRO A 159 3.19 18.72 17.63
CA PRO A 159 3.25 20.16 17.84
C PRO A 159 4.58 20.46 18.53
N GLY A 160 5.46 21.15 17.82
CA GLY A 160 6.58 21.87 18.40
C GLY A 160 6.30 23.35 18.24
N ASP A 161 5.91 24.01 19.33
CA ASP A 161 5.83 25.46 19.52
C ASP A 161 5.52 25.68 21.02
N GLY A 162 6.15 26.52 21.83
CA GLY A 162 7.23 27.50 21.77
C GLY A 162 7.65 27.78 23.24
N GLY A 163 8.89 28.15 23.56
CA GLY A 163 9.30 29.56 23.55
C GLY A 163 8.94 30.28 24.87
N GLY A 164 9.89 30.40 25.80
CA GLY A 164 9.78 31.24 27.00
C GLY A 164 11.17 31.52 27.56
N ARG A 165 11.65 32.75 27.32
CA ARG A 165 12.91 33.31 27.83
C ARG A 165 12.85 33.57 29.34
#